data_AF-A0A1N6S9Q9-F1
#
_entry.id   AF-A0A1N6S9Q9-F1
#
_cell.length_a   1.000
_cell.length_b   1.000
_cell.length_c   1.000
_cell.angle_alpha   90.00
_cell.angle_beta   90.00
_cell.angle_gamma   90.00
#
_symmetry.space_group_name_H-M   'P 1'
#
loop_
_entity.id
_entity.type
_entity.pdbx_description
1 polymer ?
#
loop_
_entity_poly.entity_id
_entity_poly.type
_entity_poly.pdbx_seq_one_letter_code
_entity_poly.pdbx_strand_id
1 'polypeptide(L)' 'MSKPVIIVAPQGAGKTLHAEKLRLGFCCSRIVDSWNGIDPLLAGDIALTHAPIQSRAGCRVYSLDEALAHLKLVA' A
#
# COMPACT_ATOMS: atom_id res chain seq x y z
N MET A 1 -9.74 -14.24 -0.35
CA MET A 1 -8.49 -13.54 -0.77
C MET A 1 -8.63 -12.06 -0.45
N SER A 2 -7.59 -11.40 0.06
CA SER A 2 -7.63 -9.98 0.44
C SER A 2 -7.52 -9.06 -0.78
N LYS A 3 -8.29 -7.96 -0.79
CA LYS A 3 -8.19 -6.94 -1.83
C LYS A 3 -6.78 -6.32 -1.82
N PRO A 4 -6.18 -6.04 -3.00
CA PRO A 4 -4.90 -5.34 -3.07
C PRO A 4 -4.95 -4.01 -2.32
N VAL A 5 -3.83 -3.62 -1.75
CA VAL A 5 -3.64 -2.36 -1.05
C VAL A 5 -2.67 -1.49 -1.82
N ILE A 6 -2.99 -0.20 -1.98
CA ILE A 6 -2.12 0.79 -2.61
C ILE A 6 -1.77 1.82 -1.54
N ILE A 7 -0.48 2.02 -1.32
CA ILE A 7 0.08 3.03 -0.43
C ILE A 7 0.65 4.16 -1.27
N VAL A 8 0.06 5.34 -1.14
CA VAL A 8 0.43 6.55 -1.87
C VAL A 8 1.19 7.49 -0.94
N ALA A 9 2.39 7.90 -1.35
CA ALA A 9 3.10 8.99 -0.70
C ALA A 9 4.17 9.55 -1.64
N PRO A 10 4.67 10.77 -1.40
CA PRO A 10 5.79 11.33 -2.15
C PRO A 10 7.03 10.40 -2.17
N GLN A 11 7.89 10.59 -3.17
CA GLN A 11 9.22 9.97 -3.14
C GLN A 11 9.99 10.46 -1.91
N GLY A 12 10.76 9.57 -1.28
CA GLY A 12 11.50 9.88 -0.05
C GLY A 12 10.66 9.87 1.24
N ALA A 13 9.33 9.71 1.17
CA ALA A 13 8.46 9.69 2.36
C ALA A 13 8.61 8.44 3.27
N GLY A 14 9.54 7.52 2.99
CA GLY A 14 9.76 6.34 3.83
C GLY A 14 8.83 5.15 3.57
N LYS A 15 8.12 5.10 2.43
CA LYS A 15 7.27 3.93 2.06
C LYS A 15 8.03 2.60 2.12
N THR A 16 9.21 2.54 1.50
CA THR A 16 10.05 1.33 1.46
C THR A 16 10.56 0.94 2.86
N LEU A 17 10.85 1.92 3.73
CA LEU A 17 11.23 1.69 5.12
C LEU A 17 10.12 0.99 5.91
N HIS A 18 8.86 1.33 5.63
CA HIS A 18 7.69 0.74 6.29
C HIS A 18 7.08 -0.45 5.54
N ALA A 19 7.65 -0.86 4.40
CA ALA A 19 7.03 -1.81 3.48
C ALA A 19 6.62 -3.13 4.16
N GLU A 20 7.53 -3.71 4.95
CA GLU A 20 7.28 -5.00 5.61
C GLU A 20 6.25 -4.89 6.74
N LYS A 21 6.32 -3.80 7.52
CA LYS A 21 5.32 -3.50 8.56
C LYS A 21 3.93 -3.35 7.94
N LEU A 22 3.84 -2.64 6.82
CA LEU A 22 2.60 -2.45 6.07
C LEU A 22 2.10 -3.78 5.50
N ARG A 23 2.97 -4.58 4.88
CA ARG A 23 2.63 -5.89 4.33
C ARG A 23 2.01 -6.81 5.39
N LEU A 24 2.66 -6.92 6.55
CA LEU A 24 2.17 -7.73 7.66
C LEU A 24 0.86 -7.17 8.23
N GLY A 25 0.81 -5.86 8.49
CA GLY A 25 -0.35 -5.23 9.11
C GLY A 25 -1.62 -5.24 8.26
N PHE A 26 -1.50 -5.24 6.94
CA PHE A 26 -2.65 -5.38 6.02
C PHE A 26 -2.93 -6.83 5.61
N CYS A 27 -2.21 -7.82 6.16
CA CYS A 27 -2.28 -9.23 5.78
C CYS A 27 -2.09 -9.45 4.26
N CYS A 28 -1.14 -8.72 3.68
CA CYS A 28 -0.74 -8.85 2.29
C CYS A 28 0.40 -9.88 2.15
N SER A 29 0.45 -10.57 1.02
CA SER A 29 1.43 -11.63 0.74
C SER A 29 2.66 -11.12 -0.01
N ARG A 30 2.55 -10.03 -0.78
CA ARG A 30 3.62 -9.56 -1.65
C ARG A 30 3.70 -8.03 -1.69
N ILE A 31 4.92 -7.50 -1.62
CA ILE A 31 5.21 -6.07 -1.82
C ILE A 31 5.49 -5.83 -3.30
N VAL A 32 4.83 -4.82 -3.87
CA VAL A 32 5.12 -4.29 -5.21
C VAL A 32 5.70 -2.88 -5.01
N ASP A 33 7.01 -2.78 -4.88
CA ASP A 33 7.69 -1.49 -4.71
C ASP A 33 7.79 -0.73 -6.04
N SER A 34 7.81 0.60 -5.97
CA SER A 34 7.86 1.49 -7.14
C SER A 34 6.78 1.21 -8.20
N TRP A 35 5.57 0.86 -7.75
CA TRP A 35 4.46 0.56 -8.65
C TRP A 35 4.05 1.79 -9.47
N ASN A 36 3.90 1.61 -10.79
CA ASN A 36 3.72 2.69 -11.77
C ASN A 36 2.29 3.29 -11.81
N GLY A 37 1.35 2.75 -11.03
CA GLY A 37 -0.03 3.21 -10.99
C GLY A 37 -0.97 2.56 -12.03
N ILE A 38 -0.43 1.80 -12.97
CA ILE A 38 -1.15 1.27 -14.13
C ILE A 38 -1.14 -0.26 -14.12
N ASP A 39 0.01 -0.88 -13.84
CA ASP A 39 0.18 -2.33 -13.91
C ASP A 39 -0.86 -3.06 -13.04
N PRO A 40 -1.32 -4.24 -13.47
CA PRO A 40 -2.30 -5.01 -12.73
C PRO A 40 -1.71 -5.44 -11.38
N LEU A 41 -2.54 -5.36 -10.33
CA LEU A 41 -2.22 -5.87 -9.01
C LEU A 41 -2.97 -7.18 -8.77
N LEU A 42 -2.31 -8.12 -8.12
CA LEU A 42 -2.88 -9.39 -7.71
C LEU A 42 -3.50 -9.28 -6.32
N ALA A 43 -4.46 -10.17 -6.03
CA ALA A 43 -5.01 -10.26 -4.68
C ALA A 43 -3.90 -10.55 -3.66
N GLY A 44 -3.91 -9.81 -2.54
CA GLY A 44 -2.85 -9.87 -1.53
C GLY A 44 -1.63 -8.98 -1.81
N ASP A 45 -1.58 -8.25 -2.92
CA ASP A 45 -0.51 -7.27 -3.13
C ASP A 45 -0.63 -6.06 -2.20
N ILE A 46 0.52 -5.52 -1.79
CA ILE A 46 0.66 -4.16 -1.29
C ILE A 46 1.58 -3.38 -2.21
N ALA A 47 1.03 -2.42 -2.95
CA ALA A 47 1.74 -1.61 -3.90
C ALA A 47 2.19 -0.29 -3.27
N LEU A 48 3.46 0.05 -3.41
CA LEU A 48 4.01 1.33 -2.96
C LEU A 48 4.19 2.23 -4.17
N THR A 49 3.56 3.41 -4.16
CA THR A 49 3.62 4.32 -5.30
C THR A 49 3.74 5.78 -4.85
N HIS A 50 4.26 6.60 -5.76
CA HIS A 50 4.24 8.06 -5.67
C HIS A 50 3.32 8.68 -6.73
N ALA A 51 2.65 7.84 -7.54
CA ALA A 51 1.63 8.31 -8.46
C ALA A 51 0.45 8.92 -7.67
N PRO A 52 -0.14 10.04 -8.14
CA PRO A 52 -1.22 10.73 -7.46
C PRO A 52 -2.56 9.98 -7.64
N ILE A 53 -2.69 8.83 -6.96
CA ILE A 53 -3.88 7.98 -7.02
C ILE A 53 -4.73 8.22 -5.78
N GLN A 54 -6.00 8.56 -5.98
CA GLN A 54 -6.96 8.74 -4.88
C GLN A 54 -7.86 7.53 -4.70
N SER A 55 -8.16 6.80 -5.78
CA SER A 55 -8.97 5.58 -5.74
C SER A 55 -8.65 4.67 -6.92
N ARG A 56 -8.89 3.36 -6.77
CA ARG A 56 -8.83 2.36 -7.84
C ARG A 56 -9.85 1.27 -7.54
N ALA A 57 -10.72 0.97 -8.50
CA ALA A 57 -11.74 -0.07 -8.32
C ALA A 57 -11.11 -1.42 -7.91
N GLY A 58 -11.72 -2.09 -6.93
CA GLY A 58 -11.23 -3.37 -6.41
C GLY A 58 -10.01 -3.29 -5.48
N CYS A 59 -9.41 -2.11 -5.28
CA CYS A 59 -8.27 -1.90 -4.38
C CYS A 59 -8.67 -1.06 -3.16
N ARG A 60 -7.93 -1.19 -2.06
CA ARG A 60 -7.95 -0.24 -0.95
C ARG A 60 -6.80 0.74 -1.15
N VAL A 61 -7.04 2.04 -1.04
CA VAL A 61 -6.03 3.08 -1.23
C VAL A 61 -5.88 3.84 0.09
N TYR A 62 -4.63 4.03 0.51
CA TYR A 62 -4.27 4.80 1.70
C TYR A 62 -3.10 5.71 1.38
N SER A 63 -3.08 6.90 2.00
CA SER A 63 -1.83 7.61 2.21
C SER A 63 -0.93 6.82 3.18
N LEU A 64 0.38 7.10 3.17
CA LEU A 64 1.29 6.47 4.14
C LEU A 64 0.88 6.75 5.59
N ASP A 65 0.44 7.96 5.91
CA ASP A 65 0.04 8.34 7.27
C ASP A 65 -1.23 7.61 7.71
N GLU A 66 -2.26 7.54 6.86
CA GLU A 66 -3.48 6.77 7.14
C GLU A 66 -3.16 5.29 7.33
N ALA A 67 -2.27 4.74 6.50
CA ALA A 67 -1.87 3.35 6.58
C ALA A 67 -1.18 3.06 7.93
N LEU A 68 -0.23 3.90 8.34
CA LEU A 68 0.45 3.75 9.62
C LEU A 68 -0.46 3.97 10.82
N ALA A 69 -1.41 4.91 10.73
CA ALA A 69 -2.43 5.12 11.75
C ALA A 69 -3.37 3.90 11.87
N HIS A 70 -3.77 3.32 10.75
CA HIS A 70 -4.59 2.10 10.73
C HIS A 70 -3.92 0.95 11.48
N LEU A 71 -2.61 0.76 11.30
CA LEU A 71 -1.87 -0.29 12.01
C LEU A 71 -1.77 -0.07 13.52
N LYS A 72 -1.87 1.18 14.01
CA LYS A 72 -1.87 1.47 15.45
C LYS A 72 -3.20 1.15 16.12
N LEU A 73 -4.29 1.08 15.36
CA LEU A 73 -5.63 0.80 15.87
C LEU A 73 -5.95 -0.71 15.92
N VAL A 74 -5.15 -1.52 15.23
CA VAL A 74 -5.34 -2.98 15.08
C VAL A 74 -4.32 -3.77 15.91
N ALA A 75 -3.34 -3.09 16.53
CA ALA A 75 -2.37 -3.65 17.46
C ALA A 75 -2.86 -3.53 18.91
#